data_AF-A0A7J8P825-F1
#
_entry.id   AF-A0A7J8P825-F1
#
_cell.length_a   1.000
_cell.length_b   1.000
_cell.length_c   1.000
_cell.angle_alpha   90.00
_cell.angle_beta   90.00
_cell.angle_gamma   90.00
#
_symmetry.space_group_name_H-M   'P 1'
#
loop_
_entity.id
_entity.type
_entity.pdbx_description
1 polymer ?
#
loop_
_entity_poly.entity_id
_entity_poly.type
_entity_poly.pdbx_seq_one_letter_code
_entity_poly.pdbx_strand_id
1 'polypeptide(L)' 'MDSDQGKLFIGGISWETSEDRLKEYFGQYGDILQTVVMRDKVTGRPRGFGF' A
#
# COMPACT_ATOMS: atom_id res chain seq x y z
N MET A 1 -4.24 -4.79 21.39
CA MET A 1 -3.84 -5.37 20.08
C MET A 1 -4.73 -4.67 19.08
N ASP A 2 -4.39 -3.42 18.76
CA ASP A 2 -5.23 -2.52 17.96
C ASP A 2 -4.53 -2.09 16.66
N SER A 3 -3.31 -2.57 16.45
CA SER A 3 -2.40 -2.07 15.41
C SER A 3 -2.76 -2.50 13.99
N ASP A 4 -3.71 -3.42 13.81
CA ASP A 4 -4.17 -3.89 12.48
C ASP A 4 -5.65 -3.58 12.20
N GLN A 5 -6.39 -2.90 13.11
CA GLN A 5 -7.73 -2.42 12.77
C GLN A 5 -7.64 -1.34 11.69
N GLY A 6 -8.37 -1.53 10.59
CA GLY A 6 -8.37 -0.60 9.45
C GLY A 6 -7.21 -0.76 8.48
N LYS A 7 -6.32 -1.75 8.69
CA LYS A 7 -5.25 -2.07 7.74
C LYS A 7 -5.76 -3.02 6.66
N LEU A 8 -5.63 -2.64 5.40
CA LEU A 8 -6.05 -3.45 4.27
C LEU A 8 -4.82 -4.06 3.59
N PHE A 9 -4.86 -5.35 3.25
CA PHE A 9 -3.85 -5.92 2.36
C PHE A 9 -4.28 -5.76 0.91
N ILE A 10 -3.38 -5.24 0.08
CA ILE A 10 -3.63 -5.03 -1.35
C ILE A 10 -2.58 -5.81 -2.14
N GLY A 11 -2.99 -6.93 -2.74
CA GLY A 11 -2.13 -7.78 -3.58
C GLY A 11 -2.39 -7.60 -5.07
N GLY A 12 -1.44 -8.02 -5.90
CA GLY A 12 -1.59 -7.99 -7.36
C GLY A 12 -1.48 -6.60 -7.97
N ILE A 13 -0.86 -5.66 -7.27
CA ILE A 13 -0.65 -4.30 -7.77
C ILE A 13 0.55 -4.27 -8.72
N SER A 14 0.45 -3.45 -9.77
CA SER A 14 1.53 -3.25 -10.73
C SER A 14 2.82 -2.81 -10.03
N TRP A 15 3.98 -3.20 -10.56
CA TRP A 15 5.29 -2.78 -10.06
C TRP A 15 5.51 -1.25 -10.18
N GLU A 16 4.73 -0.57 -11.01
CA GLU A 16 4.77 0.89 -11.13
C GLU A 16 3.87 1.60 -10.11
N THR A 17 3.11 0.84 -9.31
CA THR A 17 2.22 1.40 -8.29
C THR A 17 3.04 2.00 -7.15
N SER A 18 2.75 3.26 -6.81
CA SER A 18 3.34 3.99 -5.68
C SER A 18 2.34 4.14 -4.53
N GLU A 19 2.84 4.47 -3.34
CA GLU A 19 2.02 4.80 -2.18
C GLU A 19 1.02 5.92 -2.47
N ASP A 20 1.44 6.94 -3.22
CA ASP A 20 0.60 8.09 -3.58
C ASP A 20 -0.59 7.66 -4.44
N ARG A 21 -0.37 6.77 -5.39
CA ARG A 21 -1.43 6.27 -6.27
C ARG A 21 -2.45 5.43 -5.50
N LEU A 22 -1.98 4.64 -4.53
CA LEU A 22 -2.87 3.92 -3.61
C LEU A 22 -3.65 4.90 -2.75
N LYS A 23 -2.99 5.92 -2.19
CA LYS A 23 -3.63 6.91 -1.32
C LYS A 23 -4.70 7.71 -2.07
N GLU A 24 -4.41 8.12 -3.30
CA GLU A 24 -5.34 8.87 -4.13
C GLU A 24 -6.56 8.04 -4.53
N TYR A 25 -6.35 6.78 -4.92
CA TYR A 25 -7.44 5.85 -5.27
C TYR A 25 -8.30 5.49 -4.06
N PHE A 26 -7.69 5.06 -2.96
CA PHE A 26 -8.42 4.64 -1.76
C PHE A 26 -8.99 5.84 -0.98
N GLY A 27 -8.41 7.02 -1.13
CA GLY A 27 -8.90 8.29 -0.56
C GLY A 27 -10.29 8.68 -1.05
N GLN A 28 -10.75 8.13 -2.18
CA GLN A 28 -12.11 8.32 -2.67
C GLN A 28 -13.16 7.60 -1.81
N TYR A 29 -12.74 6.60 -1.03
CA TYR A 29 -13.62 5.76 -0.21
C TYR A 29 -13.57 6.11 1.29
N GLY A 30 -12.64 6.98 1.71
CA GLY A 30 -12.51 7.43 3.10
C GLY A 30 -11.14 8.01 3.41
N ASP A 31 -10.95 8.41 4.67
CA ASP A 31 -9.68 8.97 5.13
C ASP A 31 -8.58 7.89 5.22
N ILE A 32 -7.46 8.16 4.56
CA ILE A 32 -6.31 7.26 4.55
C ILE A 32 -5.26 7.73 5.54
N LEU A 33 -5.02 6.92 6.58
CA LEU A 33 -3.98 7.17 7.57
C LEU A 33 -2.58 6.96 6.98
N GLN A 34 -2.38 5.84 6.28
CA GLN A 34 -1.08 5.45 5.74
C GLN A 34 -1.26 4.50 4.56
N THR A 35 -0.38 4.61 3.56
CA THR A 35 -0.16 3.61 2.52
C THR A 35 1.30 3.22 2.48
N VAL A 36 1.59 1.94 2.23
CA VAL A 36 2.95 1.40 2.13
C VAL A 36 3.02 0.40 1.00
N VAL A 37 3.89 0.64 0.01
CA VAL A 37 4.20 -0.36 -1.01
C VAL A 37 5.39 -1.19 -0.52
N MET A 38 5.19 -2.49 -0.38
CA MET A 38 6.26 -3.35 0.11
C MET A 38 7.29 -3.58 -0.99
N ARG A 39 8.50 -3.11 -0.73
CA ARG A 39 9.67 -3.24 -1.61
C ARG A 39 10.70 -4.18 -1.00
N ASP A 40 11.40 -4.89 -1.86
CA ASP A 40 12.56 -5.67 -1.46
C ASP A 40 13.68 -4.72 -0.99
N LYS A 41 14.22 -4.96 0.22
CA LYS A 41 15.19 -4.05 0.85
C LYS A 41 16.57 -4.07 0.17
N VAL A 42 16.88 -5.11 -0.61
CA VAL A 42 18.18 -5.28 -1.26
C VAL A 42 18.14 -4.68 -2.66
N THR A 43 17.07 -4.94 -3.40
CA THR A 43 16.93 -4.54 -4.82
C THR A 43 16.09 -3.27 -5.01
N GLY A 44 15.35 -2.83 -3.98
CA GLY A 44 14.39 -1.73 -4.07
C GLY A 44 13.14 -2.04 -4.89
N ARG A 45 13.03 -3.26 -5.44
CA ARG A 45 11.94 -3.64 -6.35
C ARG A 45 10.64 -3.87 -5.58
N PRO A 46 9.51 -3.36 -6.07
CA PRO A 46 8.21 -3.62 -5.46
C PRO A 46 7.85 -5.10 -5.57
N ARG A 47 7.29 -5.64 -4.48
CA ARG A 47 6.92 -7.05 -4.36
C ARG A 47 5.52 -7.36 -4.92
N GLY A 48 4.86 -6.36 -5.51
CA GLY A 48 3.51 -6.49 -6.08
C GLY A 48 2.40 -6.51 -5.03
N PHE A 49 2.66 -6.02 -3.82
CA PHE A 49 1.65 -5.84 -2.77
C PHE A 49 1.96 -4.64 -1.88
N GLY A 50 0.93 -4.14 -1.20
CA GLY A 50 1.00 -3.04 -0.26
C GLY A 50 -0.05 -3.13 0.84
N PHE A 51 -0.01 -2.14 1.73
CA PHE A 51 -0.97 -1.94 2.82
C PHE A 51 -1.46 -0.49 2.85
#